data_AF-A0A7J8HFM7-F1
#
_entry.id   AF-A0A7J8HFM7-F1
#
_cell.length_a   1.000
_cell.length_b   1.000
_cell.length_c   1.000
_cell.angle_alpha   90.00
_cell.angle_beta   90.00
_cell.angle_gamma   90.00
#
_symmetry.space_group_name_H-M   'P 1'
#
loop_
_entity.id
_entity.type
_entity.pdbx_description
1 polymer ?
#
loop_
_entity_poly.entity_id
_entity_poly.type
_entity_poly.pdbx_seq_one_letter_code
_entity_poly.pdbx_strand_id
1 'polypeptide(L)'
;MVNDCTKITDTECSPCSRGEFLDSWNRETRCHPHRYCDPNQGLLVLSEGTSETDTICICDEGQHCVNEACEMCSPHSPCSAGFGVKKNATRVSDTICEPCLVGFFSNVSSAYEECQPWTRYKNSSLVFPAPRGAWDLLPFYPATYPSALAPHVHTHSYNV
;
A
#
# COMPACT_ATOMS: atom_id res chain seq x y z
N MET A 1 -0.43 5.20 -39.71
CA MET A 1 0.60 4.39 -40.40
C MET A 1 1.56 5.31 -41.10
N VAL A 2 2.83 4.94 -41.21
CA VAL A 2 3.88 5.80 -41.75
C VAL A 2 4.37 5.28 -43.11
N ASN A 3 4.46 6.19 -44.08
CA ASN A 3 5.22 6.02 -45.32
C ASN A 3 6.52 6.81 -45.21
N ASP A 4 7.66 6.12 -45.34
CA ASP A 4 8.98 6.72 -45.19
C ASP A 4 9.27 7.82 -46.22
N CYS A 5 10.07 8.80 -45.81
CA CYS A 5 10.50 9.87 -46.68
C CYS A 5 11.42 9.37 -47.79
N THR A 6 11.41 10.07 -48.92
CA THR A 6 12.41 9.88 -49.98
C THR A 6 13.30 11.12 -50.05
N LYS A 7 14.28 11.14 -50.96
CA LYS A 7 15.15 12.31 -51.18
C LYS A 7 14.37 13.59 -51.55
N ILE A 8 13.12 13.46 -51.98
CA ILE A 8 12.28 14.55 -52.50
C ILE A 8 10.89 14.63 -51.86
N THR A 9 10.52 13.69 -50.98
CA THR A 9 9.21 13.68 -50.31
C THR A 9 9.38 13.51 -48.82
N ASP A 10 8.59 14.26 -48.04
CA ASP A 10 8.54 14.11 -46.59
C ASP A 10 7.79 12.83 -46.18
N THR A 11 7.92 12.47 -44.90
CA THR A 11 7.21 11.35 -44.29
C THR A 11 5.70 11.62 -44.26
N GLU A 12 4.90 10.70 -44.78
CA GLU A 12 3.44 10.79 -44.74
C GLU A 12 2.89 9.90 -43.63
N CYS A 13 1.99 10.46 -42.81
CA CYS A 13 1.38 9.77 -41.68
C CYS A 13 -0.14 9.73 -41.83
N SER A 14 -0.72 8.55 -41.63
CA SER A 14 -2.17 8.35 -41.51
C SER A 14 -2.58 8.12 -40.05
N PRO A 15 -3.79 8.56 -39.63
CA PRO A 15 -4.30 8.28 -38.30
C PRO A 15 -4.55 6.78 -38.08
N CYS A 16 -4.55 6.35 -36.82
CA CYS A 16 -4.91 4.98 -36.46
C CYS A 16 -6.39 4.69 -36.71
N SER A 17 -6.69 3.43 -36.99
CA SER A 17 -8.08 2.97 -37.17
C SER A 17 -8.81 2.93 -35.84
N ARG A 18 -10.15 2.82 -35.88
CA ARG A 18 -10.94 2.62 -34.67
C ARG A 18 -10.50 1.33 -33.95
N GLY A 19 -10.26 1.43 -32.64
CA GLY A 19 -9.76 0.31 -31.84
C GLY A 19 -8.24 0.19 -31.82
N GLU A 20 -7.51 1.16 -32.37
CA GLU A 20 -6.05 1.21 -32.36
C GLU A 20 -5.53 2.59 -31.95
N PHE A 21 -4.31 2.65 -31.41
CA PHE A 21 -3.65 3.87 -30.97
C PHE A 21 -2.13 3.84 -31.19
N LEU A 22 -1.52 5.03 -31.16
CA LEU A 22 -0.08 5.24 -31.05
C LEU A 22 0.16 6.45 -30.13
N ASP A 23 0.89 6.25 -29.02
CA ASP A 23 0.99 7.21 -27.91
C ASP A 23 2.08 8.29 -28.05
N SER A 24 2.90 8.18 -29.09
CA SER A 24 4.12 8.95 -29.24
C SER A 24 4.42 9.26 -30.70
N TRP A 25 5.25 10.28 -30.95
CA TRP A 25 5.77 10.55 -32.28
C TRP A 25 6.67 9.39 -32.73
N ASN A 26 6.18 8.61 -33.68
CA ASN A 26 6.83 7.36 -34.08
C ASN A 26 6.91 7.24 -35.61
N ARG A 27 7.56 6.15 -36.06
CA ARG A 27 7.64 5.74 -37.47
C ARG A 27 7.02 4.37 -37.69
N GLU A 28 6.08 3.97 -36.84
CA GLU A 28 5.46 2.66 -36.91
C GLU A 28 4.50 2.58 -38.11
N THR A 29 4.64 1.50 -38.86
CA THR A 29 3.77 1.22 -40.01
C THR A 29 2.43 0.63 -39.57
N ARG A 30 2.29 0.27 -38.28
CA ARG A 30 1.08 -0.33 -37.69
C ARG A 30 0.81 0.29 -36.32
N CYS A 31 -0.47 0.45 -35.99
CA CYS A 31 -0.90 0.94 -34.67
C CYS A 31 -1.09 -0.22 -33.68
N HIS A 32 -1.06 0.09 -32.38
CA HIS A 32 -1.31 -0.88 -31.33
C HIS A 32 -2.81 -1.04 -31.09
N PRO A 33 -3.32 -2.25 -30.88
CA PRO A 33 -4.73 -2.43 -30.54
C PRO A 33 -5.02 -1.84 -29.16
N HIS A 34 -6.21 -1.26 -29.00
CA HIS A 34 -6.69 -0.84 -27.69
C HIS A 34 -6.77 -2.02 -26.74
N ARG A 35 -6.42 -1.74 -25.49
CA ARG A 35 -6.62 -2.66 -24.39
C ARG A 35 -8.10 -3.01 -24.24
N TYR A 36 -8.35 -4.30 -24.01
CA TYR A 36 -9.67 -4.81 -23.65
C TYR A 36 -9.80 -4.91 -22.12
N CYS A 37 -10.81 -4.27 -21.55
CA CYS A 37 -11.15 -4.40 -20.14
C CYS A 37 -12.08 -5.60 -19.96
N ASP A 38 -11.53 -6.76 -19.58
CA ASP A 38 -12.30 -8.00 -19.41
C ASP A 38 -13.20 -7.94 -18.17
N PRO A 39 -14.55 -7.95 -18.32
CA PRO A 39 -15.46 -7.94 -17.19
C PRO A 39 -15.29 -9.15 -16.27
N ASN A 40 -14.82 -10.29 -16.79
CA ASN A 40 -14.57 -11.49 -15.98
C ASN A 40 -13.39 -11.33 -15.01
N GLN A 41 -12.52 -10.35 -15.27
CA GLN A 41 -11.41 -9.96 -14.39
C GLN A 41 -11.79 -8.81 -13.44
N GLY A 42 -13.08 -8.40 -13.44
CA GLY A 42 -13.59 -7.28 -12.63
C GLY A 42 -13.23 -5.90 -13.18
N LEU A 43 -12.78 -5.82 -14.43
CA LEU A 43 -12.35 -4.58 -15.07
C LEU A 43 -13.52 -3.84 -15.74
N LEU A 44 -13.45 -2.51 -15.64
CA LEU A 44 -14.37 -1.56 -16.25
C LEU A 44 -13.60 -0.53 -17.06
N VAL A 45 -14.21 -0.03 -18.13
CA VAL A 45 -13.66 1.07 -18.92
C VAL A 45 -13.85 2.38 -18.16
N LEU A 46 -12.75 3.01 -17.73
CA LEU A 46 -12.77 4.37 -17.19
C LEU A 46 -12.81 5.39 -18.32
N SER A 47 -11.98 5.16 -19.35
CA SER A 47 -11.86 6.05 -20.50
C SER A 47 -11.61 5.22 -21.75
N GLU A 48 -12.41 5.47 -22.78
CA GLU A 48 -12.27 4.87 -24.11
C GLU A 48 -10.96 5.34 -24.75
N GLY A 49 -10.27 4.43 -25.43
CA GLY A 49 -9.08 4.76 -26.20
C GLY A 49 -9.37 5.69 -27.38
N THR A 50 -8.37 6.51 -27.73
CA THR A 50 -8.38 7.38 -28.92
C THR A 50 -7.31 6.92 -29.91
N SER A 51 -7.11 7.65 -31.01
CA SER A 51 -6.00 7.36 -31.93
C SER A 51 -4.62 7.59 -31.31
N GLU A 52 -4.56 8.34 -30.20
CA GLU A 52 -3.31 8.74 -29.54
C GLU A 52 -3.20 8.18 -28.11
N THR A 53 -4.25 7.55 -27.59
CA THR A 53 -4.27 7.05 -26.20
C THR A 53 -4.92 5.69 -26.14
N ASP A 54 -4.39 4.82 -25.28
CA ASP A 54 -5.01 3.53 -25.01
C ASP A 54 -6.29 3.67 -24.16
N THR A 55 -7.10 2.61 -24.15
CA THR A 55 -8.22 2.45 -23.22
C THR A 55 -7.71 2.28 -21.80
N ILE A 56 -8.26 3.05 -20.87
CA ILE A 56 -7.90 2.97 -19.45
C ILE A 56 -8.91 2.09 -18.73
N CYS A 57 -8.44 0.98 -18.15
CA CYS A 57 -9.23 0.07 -17.34
C CYS A 57 -9.07 0.38 -15.84
N ILE A 58 -10.14 0.18 -15.07
CA ILE A 58 -10.17 0.27 -13.60
C ILE A 58 -10.97 -0.88 -13.00
N CYS A 59 -10.84 -1.08 -11.69
CA CYS A 59 -11.68 -2.05 -10.97
C CYS A 59 -13.03 -1.48 -10.57
N ASP A 60 -13.98 -2.39 -10.32
CA ASP A 60 -15.28 -2.03 -9.76
C ASP A 60 -15.19 -1.59 -8.28
N GLU A 61 -16.30 -1.11 -7.71
CA GLU A 61 -16.37 -0.73 -6.29
C GLU A 61 -16.04 -1.90 -5.36
N GLY A 62 -15.31 -1.59 -4.28
CA GLY A 62 -14.84 -2.60 -3.32
C GLY A 62 -13.67 -3.45 -3.81
N GLN A 63 -13.10 -3.14 -4.99
CA GLN A 63 -11.96 -3.84 -5.56
C GLN A 63 -10.82 -2.87 -5.92
N HIS A 64 -9.61 -3.41 -6.08
CA HIS A 64 -8.41 -2.67 -6.47
C HIS A 64 -7.60 -3.44 -7.51
N CYS A 65 -6.80 -2.72 -8.28
CA CYS A 65 -5.86 -3.31 -9.23
C CYS A 65 -4.75 -4.07 -8.48
N VAL A 66 -4.51 -5.33 -8.84
CA VAL A 66 -3.46 -6.16 -8.22
C VAL A 66 -2.06 -5.69 -8.60
N ASN A 67 -1.90 -5.18 -9.82
CA ASN A 67 -0.64 -4.66 -10.36
C ASN A 67 -0.86 -3.25 -10.96
N GLU A 68 0.24 -2.54 -11.22
CA GLU A 68 0.18 -1.22 -11.87
C GLU A 68 -0.43 -1.27 -13.27
N ALA A 69 -0.25 -2.39 -13.96
CA ALA A 69 -0.90 -2.64 -15.23
C ALA A 69 -2.42 -2.86 -15.10
N CYS A 70 -3.00 -2.99 -13.91
CA CYS A 70 -4.43 -3.23 -13.67
C CYS A 70 -5.06 -4.33 -14.54
N GLU A 71 -4.37 -5.47 -14.70
CA GLU A 71 -4.85 -6.60 -15.52
C GLU A 71 -5.82 -7.49 -14.76
N MET A 72 -5.92 -7.33 -13.44
CA MET A 72 -6.81 -8.14 -12.61
C MET A 72 -7.21 -7.33 -11.38
N CYS A 73 -8.46 -7.51 -10.97
CA CYS A 73 -9.01 -6.89 -9.78
C CYS A 73 -9.08 -7.87 -8.60
N SER A 74 -8.83 -7.36 -7.41
CA SER A 74 -9.01 -8.10 -6.15
C SER A 74 -9.86 -7.28 -5.18
N PRO A 75 -10.69 -7.90 -4.34
CA PRO A 75 -11.37 -7.20 -3.25
C PRO A 75 -10.41 -6.43 -2.35
N HIS A 76 -10.87 -5.31 -1.79
CA HIS A 76 -10.11 -4.56 -0.77
C HIS A 76 -9.83 -5.44 0.45
N SER A 77 -8.59 -5.42 0.93
CA SER A 77 -8.17 -6.19 2.08
C SER A 77 -8.72 -5.58 3.37
N PRO A 78 -9.39 -6.36 4.23
CA PRO A 78 -9.86 -5.86 5.51
C PRO A 78 -8.70 -5.76 6.51
N CYS A 79 -8.68 -4.70 7.30
CA CYS A 79 -7.82 -4.58 8.46
C CYS A 79 -8.36 -5.46 9.59
N SER A 80 -7.54 -6.37 10.10
CA SER A 80 -7.90 -7.26 11.20
C SER A 80 -8.05 -6.50 12.52
N ALA A 81 -8.73 -7.10 13.50
CA ALA A 81 -8.84 -6.53 14.84
C ALA A 81 -7.46 -6.20 15.43
N GLY A 82 -7.35 -5.04 16.07
CA GLY A 82 -6.08 -4.44 16.51
C GLY A 82 -5.38 -3.56 15.47
N PHE A 83 -5.84 -3.60 14.21
CA PHE A 83 -5.40 -2.73 13.13
C PHE A 83 -6.59 -1.89 12.63
N GLY A 84 -6.31 -0.66 12.22
CA GLY A 84 -7.28 0.23 11.59
C GLY A 84 -6.78 0.70 10.23
N VAL A 85 -7.69 1.25 9.44
CA VAL A 85 -7.35 1.84 8.15
C VAL A 85 -6.52 3.10 8.36
N LYS A 86 -5.33 3.13 7.76
CA LYS A 86 -4.46 4.31 7.65
C LYS A 86 -4.75 5.08 6.37
N LYS A 87 -4.94 4.34 5.27
CA LYS A 87 -5.27 4.88 3.95
C LYS A 87 -6.37 4.02 3.34
N ASN A 88 -7.47 4.68 2.99
CA ASN A 88 -8.58 4.03 2.30
C ASN A 88 -8.13 3.45 0.96
N ALA A 89 -8.66 2.27 0.63
CA ALA A 89 -8.51 1.72 -0.69
C ALA A 89 -9.16 2.61 -1.76
N THR A 90 -8.67 2.45 -2.98
CA THR A 90 -9.24 3.03 -4.19
C THR A 90 -9.50 1.91 -5.19
N ARG A 91 -10.05 2.25 -6.36
CA ARG A 91 -10.21 1.29 -7.46
C ARG A 91 -8.87 0.84 -8.07
N VAL A 92 -7.75 1.44 -7.67
CA VAL A 92 -6.40 1.13 -8.17
C VAL A 92 -5.41 0.71 -7.09
N SER A 93 -5.73 0.91 -5.80
CA SER A 93 -4.82 0.61 -4.70
C SER A 93 -5.57 0.01 -3.52
N ASP A 94 -4.99 -0.98 -2.85
CA ASP A 94 -5.60 -1.62 -1.69
C ASP A 94 -5.63 -0.72 -0.43
N THR A 95 -6.37 -1.16 0.58
CA THR A 95 -6.43 -0.56 1.91
C THR A 95 -5.08 -0.76 2.60
N ILE A 96 -4.55 0.32 3.20
CA ILE A 96 -3.34 0.23 4.01
C ILE A 96 -3.75 0.21 5.48
N CYS A 97 -3.41 -0.87 6.17
CA CYS A 97 -3.69 -1.07 7.58
C CYS A 97 -2.50 -0.67 8.46
N GLU A 98 -2.77 -0.13 9.63
CA GLU A 98 -1.77 0.14 10.65
C GLU A 98 -2.23 -0.31 12.05
N PRO A 99 -1.31 -0.68 12.95
CA PRO A 99 -1.68 -1.08 14.30
C PRO A 99 -2.24 0.11 15.08
N CYS A 100 -3.29 -0.12 15.87
CA CYS A 100 -3.87 0.93 16.70
C CYS A 100 -2.92 1.35 17.82
N LEU A 101 -2.68 2.66 17.92
CA LEU A 101 -1.86 3.24 18.98
C LEU A 101 -2.57 3.17 20.35
N VAL A 102 -1.80 3.31 21.42
CA VAL A 102 -2.34 3.35 22.79
C VAL A 102 -3.39 4.46 22.91
N GLY A 103 -4.53 4.13 23.49
CA GLY A 103 -5.69 5.02 23.54
C GLY A 103 -6.71 4.76 22.43
N PHE A 104 -6.39 3.91 21.45
CA PHE A 104 -7.27 3.51 20.37
C PHE A 104 -7.40 1.98 20.27
N PHE A 105 -8.47 1.51 19.61
CA PHE A 105 -8.73 0.10 19.33
C PHE A 105 -9.50 -0.10 18.04
N SER A 106 -9.44 -1.31 17.51
CA SER A 106 -10.32 -1.81 16.45
C SER A 106 -10.71 -3.24 16.84
N ASN A 107 -12.01 -3.53 16.94
CA ASN A 107 -12.52 -4.86 17.33
C ASN A 107 -13.20 -5.61 16.17
N VAL A 108 -13.22 -5.01 14.97
CA VAL A 108 -13.82 -5.59 13.78
C VAL A 108 -12.76 -5.84 12.71
N SER A 109 -13.12 -6.68 11.74
CA SER A 109 -12.34 -6.84 10.50
C SER A 109 -13.01 -6.00 9.41
N SER A 110 -12.41 -4.88 9.03
CA SER A 110 -13.01 -3.92 8.10
C SER A 110 -11.98 -3.28 7.18
N ALA A 111 -12.33 -3.11 5.90
CA ALA A 111 -11.49 -2.42 4.92
C ALA A 111 -11.64 -0.89 4.96
N TYR A 112 -12.54 -0.36 5.80
CA TYR A 112 -12.92 1.05 5.85
C TYR A 112 -12.86 1.68 7.24
N GLU A 113 -12.75 0.88 8.31
CA GLU A 113 -12.83 1.38 9.67
C GLU A 113 -11.45 1.76 10.23
N GLU A 114 -11.34 3.01 10.68
CA GLU A 114 -10.16 3.52 11.36
C GLU A 114 -10.18 3.11 12.85
N CYS A 115 -9.01 3.20 13.51
CA CYS A 115 -8.92 2.94 14.94
C CYS A 115 -9.79 3.91 15.75
N GLN A 116 -10.66 3.38 16.59
CA GLN A 116 -11.59 4.14 17.43
C GLN A 116 -10.95 4.46 18.79
N PRO A 117 -11.18 5.64 19.38
CA PRO A 117 -10.66 5.97 20.70
C PRO A 117 -11.36 5.15 21.80
N TRP A 118 -10.63 4.76 22.85
CA TRP A 118 -11.22 4.11 24.01
C TRP A 118 -12.25 5.00 24.69
N THR A 119 -13.38 4.42 25.10
CA THR A 119 -14.36 5.13 25.92
C THR A 119 -13.78 5.37 27.32
N ARG A 120 -13.52 6.64 27.66
CA ARG A 120 -13.05 7.03 29.00
C ARG A 120 -14.24 7.25 29.93
N TYR A 121 -14.54 6.29 30.80
CA TYR A 121 -15.42 6.55 31.94
C TYR A 121 -14.64 7.33 33.02
N LYS A 122 -15.23 8.42 33.54
CA LYS A 122 -14.70 9.09 34.73
C LYS A 122 -14.66 8.07 35.87
N ASN A 123 -13.46 7.68 36.30
CA ASN A 123 -13.15 6.69 37.36
C ASN A 123 -12.86 5.23 36.92
N SER A 124 -12.38 4.98 35.70
CA SER A 124 -11.83 3.66 35.33
C SER A 124 -10.31 3.70 35.18
N SER A 125 -9.59 3.01 36.07
CA SER A 125 -8.13 2.86 36.08
C SER A 125 -7.69 1.58 35.35
N LEU A 126 -8.14 1.39 34.10
CA LEU A 126 -7.69 0.27 33.29
C LEU A 126 -6.38 0.63 32.58
N VAL A 127 -5.28 0.07 33.08
CA VAL A 127 -3.97 0.07 32.40
C VAL A 127 -3.98 -1.10 31.42
N PHE A 128 -4.02 -0.80 30.13
CA PHE A 128 -3.85 -1.84 29.11
C PHE A 128 -2.35 -2.08 28.88
N PRO A 129 -1.90 -3.35 28.88
CA PRO A 129 -0.51 -3.66 28.56
C PRO A 129 -0.20 -3.25 27.12
N ALA A 130 0.97 -2.66 26.90
CA ALA A 130 1.44 -2.28 25.58
C ALA A 130 1.43 -3.51 24.63
N PRO A 131 1.17 -3.31 23.31
CA PRO A 131 1.26 -4.39 22.35
C PRO A 131 2.63 -5.07 22.44
N ARG A 132 2.66 -6.41 22.47
CA ARG A 132 3.90 -7.18 22.34
C ARG A 132 4.44 -6.94 20.93
N GLY A 133 5.38 -6.00 20.80
CA GLY A 133 5.97 -5.58 19.52
C GLY A 133 6.64 -4.19 19.55
N ALA A 134 6.41 -3.39 20.60
CA ALA A 134 7.04 -2.07 20.74
C ALA A 134 8.54 -2.11 21.15
N TRP A 135 9.13 -3.29 21.33
CA TRP A 135 10.53 -3.45 21.78
C TRP A 135 11.54 -3.39 20.63
N ASP A 136 11.10 -3.51 19.37
CA ASP A 136 11.99 -3.62 18.20
C ASP A 136 12.38 -2.26 17.58
N LEU A 137 11.94 -1.13 18.16
CA LEU A 137 12.23 0.22 17.64
C LEU A 137 13.11 1.10 18.55
N LEU A 138 13.66 0.58 19.64
CA LEU A 138 14.68 1.31 20.40
C LEU A 138 16.08 0.87 19.95
N PRO A 139 16.92 1.77 19.40
CA PRO A 139 18.31 1.45 19.17
C PRO A 139 18.95 1.12 20.53
N PHE A 140 19.53 -0.07 20.62
CA PHE A 140 20.36 -0.52 21.74
C PHE A 140 21.50 0.49 21.97
N TYR A 141 21.30 1.46 22.86
CA TYR A 141 22.40 2.19 23.46
C TYR A 141 22.91 1.34 24.63
N PRO A 142 24.16 0.82 24.58
CA PRO A 142 24.72 0.09 25.71
C PRO A 142 24.94 1.08 26.86
N ALA A 143 24.17 0.92 27.94
CA ALA A 143 24.40 1.62 29.19
C ALA A 143 25.70 1.10 29.83
N THR A 144 26.77 1.86 29.71
CA THR A 144 27.94 1.72 30.58
C THR A 144 27.58 2.15 32.00
N TYR A 145 27.42 1.19 32.91
CA TYR A 145 27.41 1.44 34.36
C TYR A 145 28.74 0.95 34.97
N PRO A 146 29.47 1.79 35.73
CA PRO A 146 30.65 1.37 36.47
C PRO A 146 30.25 0.51 37.68
N SER A 147 30.93 -0.62 37.84
CA SER A 147 30.72 -1.62 38.89
C SER A 147 31.12 -1.13 40.28
N ALA A 148 30.37 -1.62 41.27
CA ALA A 148 30.33 -1.19 42.66
C ALA A 148 31.54 -1.58 43.53
N LEU A 149 31.79 -0.77 44.57
CA LEU A 149 32.50 -1.18 45.78
C LEU A 149 31.65 -2.18 46.58
N ALA A 150 32.24 -3.33 46.94
CA ALA A 150 31.70 -4.29 47.90
C ALA A 150 32.30 -4.07 49.30
N PRO A 151 31.53 -4.21 50.41
CA PRO A 151 32.09 -4.29 51.75
C PRO A 151 32.43 -5.74 52.13
N HIS A 152 33.61 -5.94 52.73
CA HIS A 152 34.11 -7.21 53.24
C HIS A 152 33.43 -7.62 54.57
N VAL A 153 33.15 -8.91 54.69
CA VAL A 153 32.56 -9.59 55.86
C VAL A 153 33.61 -9.85 56.97
N HIS A 154 33.18 -9.71 58.22
CA HIS A 154 33.91 -9.95 59.48
C HIS A 154 34.54 -11.36 59.59
N THR A 155 35.78 -11.42 60.08
CA THR A 155 36.42 -12.61 60.65
C THR A 155 36.66 -12.41 62.15
N HIS A 156 36.15 -13.29 63.00
CA HIS A 156 36.64 -13.48 64.37
C HIS A 156 36.69 -14.98 64.70
N SER A 157 37.91 -15.49 64.81
CA SER A 157 38.22 -16.83 65.31
C SER A 157 38.63 -16.71 66.77
N TYR A 158 37.97 -17.45 67.67
CA TYR A 158 38.37 -17.54 69.08
C TYR A 158 39.10 -18.88 69.29
N ASN A 159 40.29 -18.80 69.90
CA ASN A 159 41.06 -19.94 70.41
C ASN A 159 40.43 -20.47 71.71
N VAL A 160 40.28 -21.80 71.81
CA VAL A 160 40.61 -22.63 72.99
C VAL A 160 41.03 -24.01 72.48
#